data_AF-A0A821IWW4-F1
#
_entry.id   AF-A0A821IWW4-F1
#
_cell.length_a   1.000
_cell.length_b   1.000
_cell.length_c   1.000
_cell.angle_alpha   90.00
_cell.angle_beta   90.00
_cell.angle_gamma   90.00
#
_symmetry.space_group_name_H-M   'P 1'
#
loop_
_entity.id
_entity.type
_entity.pdbx_description
1 polymer ?
#
loop_
_entity_poly.entity_id
_entity_poly.type
_entity_poly.pdbx_seq_one_letter_code
_entity_poly.pdbx_strand_id
1 'polypeptide(L)'
;MIEQFHKQSFFWDYLLNFDATLKQCGDLSQLWYREFYLELTMGRKIQFPIEMSMPWILADHILESIKQPMIEYVFYPMDLYNDAAMHALLVFRKQFLYDEIEAEVNLCFDQLVFKLSDKIFTHVKCLAS
;
A
#
# COMPACT_ATOMS: atom_id res chain seq x y z
N MET A 1 -10.32 -39.93 -18.63
CA MET A 1 -9.20 -40.14 -17.69
C MET A 1 -8.06 -39.14 -17.94
N ILE A 2 -7.52 -39.05 -19.16
CA ILE A 2 -6.42 -38.10 -19.49
C ILE A 2 -6.84 -36.63 -19.36
N GLU A 3 -8.02 -36.24 -19.86
CA GLU A 3 -8.50 -34.85 -19.73
C GLU A 3 -8.73 -34.43 -18.28
N GLN A 4 -9.18 -35.36 -17.43
CA GLN A 4 -9.41 -35.11 -16.01
C GLN A 4 -8.08 -34.89 -15.28
N PHE A 5 -7.08 -35.72 -15.58
CA PHE A 5 -5.72 -35.55 -15.07
C PHE A 5 -5.12 -34.21 -15.53
N HIS A 6 -5.23 -33.87 -16.82
CA HIS A 6 -4.73 -32.61 -17.37
C HIS A 6 -5.37 -31.38 -16.70
N LYS A 7 -6.68 -31.41 -16.44
CA LYS A 7 -7.37 -30.33 -15.71
C LYS A 7 -6.91 -30.21 -14.26
N GLN A 8 -6.67 -31.33 -13.58
CA GLN A 8 -6.18 -31.35 -12.21
C GLN A 8 -4.72 -30.92 -12.11
N SER A 9 -3.89 -31.31 -13.08
CA SER A 9 -2.45 -31.04 -13.08
C SER A 9 -2.08 -29.61 -13.46
N PHE A 10 -3.01 -28.87 -14.07
CA PHE A 10 -2.77 -27.49 -14.51
C PHE A 10 -2.25 -26.56 -13.40
N PHE A 11 -2.76 -26.71 -12.18
CA PHE A 11 -2.37 -25.84 -11.06
C PHE A 11 -1.20 -26.37 -10.23
N TRP A 12 -0.67 -27.55 -10.53
CA TRP A 12 0.35 -28.16 -9.68
C TRP A 12 1.64 -27.34 -9.63
N ASP A 13 2.07 -26.73 -10.72
CA ASP A 13 3.28 -25.89 -10.71
C ASP A 13 3.11 -24.69 -9.77
N TYR A 14 1.94 -24.06 -9.75
CA TYR A 14 1.60 -22.95 -8.84
C TYR A 14 1.50 -23.41 -7.38
N LEU A 15 0.91 -24.58 -7.14
CA LEU A 15 0.77 -25.16 -5.79
C LEU A 15 2.12 -25.63 -5.24
N LEU A 16 2.98 -26.21 -6.07
CA LEU A 16 4.34 -26.61 -5.70
C LEU A 16 5.21 -25.37 -5.43
N ASN A 17 5.00 -24.29 -6.19
CA ASN A 17 5.62 -22.99 -5.94
C ASN A 17 4.70 -22.05 -5.16
N PHE A 18 4.18 -22.54 -4.03
CA PHE A 18 3.14 -21.86 -3.26
C PHE A 18 3.56 -20.46 -2.80
N ASP A 19 4.78 -20.29 -2.27
CA ASP A 19 5.26 -19.00 -1.77
C ASP A 19 5.28 -17.91 -2.85
N ALA A 20 5.84 -18.23 -4.03
CA ALA A 20 5.87 -17.28 -5.13
C ALA A 20 4.47 -16.97 -5.67
N THR A 21 3.62 -18.00 -5.79
CA THR A 21 2.24 -17.84 -6.25
C THR A 21 1.43 -16.98 -5.29
N LEU A 22 1.57 -17.21 -3.97
CA LEU A 22 0.87 -16.44 -2.96
C LEU A 22 1.25 -14.95 -3.04
N LYS A 23 2.54 -14.65 -3.14
CA LYS A 23 3.05 -13.28 -3.31
C LYS A 23 2.52 -12.64 -4.59
N GLN A 24 2.50 -13.38 -5.70
CA GLN A 24 1.96 -12.87 -6.97
C GLN A 24 0.46 -12.61 -6.90
N CYS A 25 -0.31 -13.45 -6.22
CA CYS A 25 -1.75 -13.24 -6.05
C CYS A 25 -2.08 -12.08 -5.09
N GLY A 26 -1.19 -11.77 -4.16
CA GLY A 26 -1.33 -10.69 -3.19
C GLY A 26 -0.63 -9.38 -3.58
N ASP A 27 -0.02 -9.29 -4.78
CA ASP A 27 0.77 -8.12 -5.17
C ASP A 27 -0.12 -6.90 -5.42
N LEU A 28 -0.07 -5.93 -4.51
CA LEU A 28 -0.74 -4.63 -4.61
C LEU A 28 0.25 -3.47 -4.78
N SER A 29 1.52 -3.76 -5.08
CA SER A 29 2.62 -2.77 -5.22
C SER A 29 2.32 -1.67 -6.24
N GLN A 30 1.56 -2.01 -7.30
CA GLN A 30 1.23 -1.12 -8.42
C GLN A 30 0.37 0.09 -8.03
N LEU A 31 -0.27 0.07 -6.84
CA LEU A 31 -1.13 1.17 -6.39
C LEU A 31 -0.37 2.47 -6.10
N TRP A 32 0.92 2.39 -5.77
CA TRP A 32 1.75 3.57 -5.50
C TRP A 32 2.33 4.20 -6.77
N TYR A 33 2.74 3.36 -7.73
CA TYR A 33 3.46 3.79 -8.94
C TYR A 33 2.62 4.66 -9.87
N ARG A 34 3.24 5.71 -10.41
CA ARG A 34 2.55 6.76 -11.18
C ARG A 34 3.44 7.45 -12.23
N GLU A 35 4.54 6.81 -12.61
CA GLU A 35 5.53 7.28 -13.59
C GLU A 35 4.88 7.56 -14.95
N PHE A 36 3.93 6.71 -15.36
CA PHE A 36 3.13 6.95 -16.57
C PHE A 36 2.41 8.30 -16.52
N TYR A 37 1.79 8.64 -15.38
CA TYR A 37 1.08 9.91 -15.22
C TYR A 37 2.04 11.09 -15.08
N LEU A 38 3.23 10.90 -14.49
CA LEU A 38 4.27 11.92 -14.42
C LEU A 38 4.78 12.28 -15.81
N GLU A 39 5.04 11.30 -16.67
CA GLU A 39 5.47 11.52 -18.05
C GLU A 39 4.44 12.35 -18.84
N LEU A 40 3.13 12.07 -18.64
CA LEU A 40 2.04 12.84 -19.25
C LEU A 40 2.01 14.31 -18.82
N THR A 41 2.68 14.69 -17.72
CA THR A 41 2.79 16.10 -17.31
C THR A 41 3.81 16.89 -18.13
N MET A 42 4.54 16.24 -19.04
CA MET A 42 5.57 16.85 -19.90
C MET A 42 6.61 17.64 -19.09
N GLY A 43 7.07 17.06 -17.97
CA GLY A 43 8.05 17.68 -17.07
C GLY A 43 7.53 18.84 -16.22
N ARG A 44 6.22 19.15 -16.26
CA ARG A 44 5.63 20.20 -15.42
C ARG A 44 5.51 19.80 -13.96
N LYS A 45 5.42 18.51 -13.67
CA LYS A 45 5.44 17.97 -12.31
C LYS A 45 6.60 17.00 -12.17
N ILE A 46 7.38 17.21 -11.11
CA ILE A 46 8.46 16.30 -10.72
C ILE A 46 7.89 15.12 -9.93
N GLN A 47 6.87 15.36 -9.09
CA GLN A 47 6.13 14.33 -8.36
C GLN A 47 4.70 14.81 -8.05
N PHE A 48 3.79 13.89 -7.74
CA PHE A 48 2.45 14.19 -7.23
C PHE A 48 2.45 14.34 -5.70
N PRO A 49 1.57 15.16 -5.13
CA PRO A 49 1.45 15.31 -3.69
C PRO A 49 0.75 14.09 -3.06
N ILE A 50 0.88 13.91 -1.74
CA ILE A 50 0.44 12.70 -1.05
C ILE A 50 -1.07 12.49 -1.09
N GLU A 51 -1.86 13.55 -1.24
CA GLU A 51 -3.33 13.47 -1.37
C GLU A 51 -3.76 12.81 -2.69
N MET A 52 -2.80 12.60 -3.61
CA MET A 52 -2.97 11.84 -4.85
C MET A 52 -2.34 10.45 -4.79
N SER A 53 -1.80 10.04 -3.64
CA SER A 53 -1.21 8.71 -3.43
C SER A 53 -2.25 7.73 -2.92
N MET A 54 -2.44 6.60 -3.61
CA MET A 54 -3.48 5.63 -3.22
C MET A 54 -3.28 5.06 -1.81
N PRO A 55 -2.07 4.63 -1.39
CA PRO A 55 -1.84 4.21 -0.01
C PRO A 55 -2.27 5.26 1.02
N TRP A 56 -1.91 6.54 0.80
CA TRP A 56 -2.27 7.61 1.71
C TRP A 56 -3.76 7.95 1.67
N ILE A 57 -4.38 8.04 0.49
CA ILE A 57 -5.82 8.32 0.36
C ILE A 57 -6.64 7.31 1.18
N LEU A 58 -6.26 6.02 1.13
CA LEU A 58 -6.94 4.97 1.88
C LEU A 58 -6.69 5.07 3.39
N ALA A 59 -5.44 5.30 3.81
CA ALA A 59 -5.09 5.50 5.22
C ALA A 59 -5.79 6.73 5.81
N ASP A 60 -5.75 7.85 5.09
CA ASP A 60 -6.36 9.11 5.49
C ASP A 60 -7.88 8.99 5.59
N HIS A 61 -8.52 8.29 4.67
CA HIS A 61 -9.96 8.01 4.75
C HIS A 61 -10.34 7.24 6.02
N ILE A 62 -9.53 6.26 6.43
CA ILE A 62 -9.71 5.55 7.69
C ILE A 62 -9.53 6.50 8.88
N LEU A 63 -8.49 7.34 8.83
CA LEU A 63 -8.20 8.32 9.87
C LEU A 63 -9.23 9.43 9.98
N GLU A 64 -9.95 9.79 8.92
CA GLU A 64 -11.03 10.78 8.97
C GLU A 64 -12.38 10.13 9.33
N SER A 65 -12.53 8.82 9.15
CA SER A 65 -13.76 8.11 9.47
C SER A 65 -14.15 8.22 10.95
N ILE A 66 -15.44 8.50 11.19
CA ILE A 66 -16.05 8.56 12.52
C ILE A 66 -16.25 7.15 13.10
N LYS A 67 -16.26 6.12 12.25
CA LYS A 67 -16.52 4.73 12.66
C LYS A 67 -15.28 4.14 13.33
N GLN A 68 -15.32 4.03 14.66
CA GLN A 68 -14.26 3.40 15.48
C GLN A 68 -13.72 2.05 14.96
N PRO A 69 -14.52 1.12 14.41
CA PRO A 69 -13.98 -0.16 13.94
C PRO A 69 -13.00 -0.04 12.78
N MET A 70 -13.06 1.05 12.00
CA MET A 70 -12.19 1.21 10.83
C MET A 70 -10.74 1.48 11.22
N ILE A 71 -10.49 2.03 12.41
CA ILE A 71 -9.14 2.45 12.82
C ILE A 71 -8.17 1.28 12.96
N GLU A 72 -8.69 0.08 13.28
CA GLU A 72 -7.92 -1.16 13.36
C GLU A 72 -7.30 -1.55 12.01
N TYR A 73 -7.85 -1.02 10.91
CA TYR A 73 -7.41 -1.32 9.55
C TYR A 73 -6.40 -0.31 8.99
N VAL A 74 -6.04 0.75 9.74
CA VAL A 74 -5.20 1.85 9.21
C VAL A 74 -3.82 1.39 8.73
N PHE A 75 -3.29 0.30 9.29
CA PHE A 75 -1.99 -0.22 8.91
C PHE A 75 -2.02 -1.07 7.62
N TYR A 76 -3.18 -1.55 7.16
CA TYR A 76 -3.24 -2.30 5.89
C TYR A 76 -2.91 -1.41 4.68
N PRO A 77 -3.47 -0.18 4.53
CA PRO A 77 -3.03 0.72 3.47
C PRO A 77 -1.58 1.18 3.62
N MET A 78 -1.07 1.30 4.84
CA MET A 78 0.34 1.65 5.07
C MET A 78 1.27 0.51 4.62
N ASP A 79 0.83 -0.74 4.70
CA ASP A 79 1.60 -1.91 4.23
C ASP A 79 1.80 -1.90 2.70
N LEU A 80 0.95 -1.20 1.94
CA LEU A 80 1.13 -1.03 0.49
C LEU A 80 2.46 -0.35 0.14
N TYR A 81 3.01 0.48 1.04
CA TYR A 81 4.33 1.05 0.85
C TYR A 81 5.44 -0.02 0.92
N ASN A 82 5.26 -1.07 1.74
CA ASN A 82 6.20 -2.19 1.80
C ASN A 82 6.17 -2.99 0.49
N ASP A 83 4.98 -3.25 -0.05
CA ASP A 83 4.83 -3.91 -1.36
C ASP A 83 5.49 -3.09 -2.47
N ALA A 84 5.21 -1.78 -2.52
CA ALA A 84 5.82 -0.87 -3.47
C ALA A 84 7.35 -0.86 -3.33
N ALA A 85 7.88 -0.70 -2.12
CA ALA A 85 9.32 -0.65 -1.87
C ALA A 85 10.04 -1.96 -2.25
N MET A 86 9.44 -3.10 -1.89
CA MET A 86 9.97 -4.41 -2.28
C MET A 86 10.00 -4.56 -3.80
N HIS A 87 8.94 -4.14 -4.49
CA HIS A 87 8.88 -4.17 -5.95
C HIS A 87 9.92 -3.23 -6.60
N ALA A 88 10.15 -2.05 -6.02
CA ALA A 88 11.12 -1.07 -6.51
C ALA A 88 12.54 -1.64 -6.50
N LEU A 89 12.90 -2.32 -5.40
CA LEU A 89 14.23 -2.87 -5.19
C LEU A 89 14.45 -4.19 -5.94
N LEU A 90 13.49 -5.13 -5.88
CA LEU A 90 13.68 -6.49 -6.38
C LEU A 90 13.31 -6.66 -7.84
N VAL A 91 12.26 -5.95 -8.30
CA VAL A 91 11.70 -6.09 -9.66
C VAL A 91 12.23 -4.97 -10.56
N PHE A 92 11.95 -3.70 -10.25
CA PHE A 92 12.41 -2.58 -11.07
C PHE A 92 13.92 -2.32 -10.94
N ARG A 93 14.49 -2.64 -9.78
CA ARG A 93 15.91 -2.42 -9.43
C ARG A 93 16.31 -0.96 -9.61
N LYS A 94 15.47 -0.05 -9.14
CA LYS A 94 15.68 1.41 -9.22
C LYS A 94 15.69 2.00 -7.82
N GLN A 95 16.84 2.56 -7.44
CA GLN A 95 17.02 3.18 -6.12
C GLN A 95 16.16 4.43 -5.96
N PHE A 96 16.08 5.28 -6.98
CA PHE A 96 15.31 6.53 -6.90
C PHE A 96 13.82 6.30 -6.58
N LEU A 97 13.23 5.19 -7.06
CA LEU A 97 11.84 4.84 -6.72
C LEU A 97 11.71 4.51 -5.22
N TYR A 98 12.68 3.78 -4.67
CA TYR A 98 12.70 3.49 -3.24
C TYR A 98 12.88 4.78 -2.40
N ASP A 99 13.79 5.66 -2.82
CA ASP A 99 14.04 6.94 -2.13
C ASP A 99 12.77 7.82 -2.10
N GLU A 100 11.99 7.82 -3.19
CA GLU A 100 10.70 8.53 -3.25
C GLU A 100 9.63 7.89 -2.37
N ILE A 101 9.54 6.55 -2.34
CA ILE A 101 8.63 5.81 -1.45
C ILE A 101 8.98 6.11 0.02
N GLU A 102 10.26 6.05 0.39
CA GLU A 102 10.73 6.33 1.75
C GLU A 102 10.39 7.77 2.18
N ALA A 103 10.62 8.74 1.30
CA ALA A 103 10.28 10.14 1.57
C ALA A 103 8.77 10.34 1.79
N GLU A 104 7.94 9.69 0.96
CA GLU A 104 6.48 9.76 1.09
C GLU A 104 5.98 9.10 2.38
N VAL A 105 6.52 7.92 2.72
CA VAL A 105 6.19 7.20 3.97
C VAL A 105 6.53 8.04 5.18
N ASN A 106 7.73 8.64 5.22
CA ASN A 106 8.14 9.49 6.35
C ASN A 106 7.12 10.62 6.60
N LEU A 107 6.72 11.32 5.55
CA LEU A 107 5.72 12.39 5.66
C LEU A 107 4.34 11.86 6.09
N CYS A 108 3.88 10.76 5.49
CA CYS A 108 2.59 10.15 5.81
C CYS A 108 2.57 9.61 7.25
N PHE A 109 3.67 9.04 7.73
CA PHE A 109 3.78 8.47 9.05
C PHE A 109 3.73 9.56 10.14
N ASP A 110 4.39 10.70 9.93
CA ASP A 110 4.28 11.86 10.81
C ASP A 110 2.81 12.33 10.94
N GLN A 111 2.09 12.40 9.81
CA GLN A 111 0.67 12.77 9.80
C GLN A 111 -0.22 11.71 10.47
N LEU A 112 0.05 10.43 10.25
CA LEU A 112 -0.64 9.31 10.89
C LEU A 112 -0.53 9.42 12.41
N VAL A 113 0.69 9.59 12.94
CA VAL A 113 0.95 9.69 14.38
C VAL A 113 0.21 10.88 14.97
N PHE A 114 0.26 12.04 14.30
CA PHE A 114 -0.44 13.23 14.75
C PHE A 114 -1.96 13.02 14.83
N LYS A 115 -2.60 12.59 13.74
CA LYS A 115 -4.05 12.39 13.67
C LYS A 115 -4.54 11.30 14.62
N LEU A 116 -3.82 10.19 14.71
CA LEU A 116 -4.17 9.09 15.59
C LEU A 116 -4.07 9.49 17.07
N SER A 117 -3.03 10.23 17.44
CA SER A 117 -2.84 10.71 18.82
C SER A 117 -3.97 11.63 19.26
N ASP A 118 -4.38 12.58 18.41
CA ASP A 118 -5.49 13.49 18.69
C ASP A 118 -6.83 12.74 18.86
N LYS A 119 -7.08 11.73 18.02
CA LYS A 119 -8.26 10.87 18.14
C LYS A 119 -8.27 10.05 19.43
N ILE A 120 -7.15 9.42 19.78
CA ILE A 120 -7.03 8.66 21.03
C ILE A 120 -7.26 9.58 22.23
N PHE A 121 -6.63 10.75 22.24
CA PHE A 121 -6.79 11.72 23.31
C PHE A 121 -8.24 12.18 23.46
N THR A 122 -8.89 12.55 22.36
CA THR A 122 -10.30 12.97 22.35
C THR A 122 -11.22 11.86 22.82
N HIS A 123 -10.97 10.61 22.40
CA HIS A 123 -11.76 9.46 22.83
C HIS A 123 -11.66 9.23 24.35
N VAL A 124 -10.44 9.21 24.89
CA VAL A 124 -10.21 9.02 26.34
C VAL A 124 -10.81 10.17 27.15
N LYS A 125 -10.70 11.42 26.66
CA LYS A 125 -11.32 12.59 27.31
C LYS A 125 -12.83 12.48 27.40
N CYS A 126 -13.50 12.00 26.34
CA CYS A 126 -14.95 11.77 26.36
C CYS A 126 -15.35 10.65 27.32
N LEU A 127 -14.54 9.60 27.47
CA LEU A 127 -14.81 8.50 28.41
C LEU A 127 -14.64 8.90 29.87
N ALA A 128 -13.73 9.84 30.16
CA ALA A 128 -13.49 10.33 31.51
C ALA A 128 -14.49 11.40 31.99
N SER A 129 -15.37 11.88 31.09
CA SER A 129 -16.37 12.92 31.36
C SER A 129 -17.75 12.28 31.63
#